data_AF-A0A026X4A2-F1
#
_entry.id   AF-A0A026X4A2-F1
#
_cell.length_a   1.000
_cell.length_b   1.000
_cell.length_c   1.000
_cell.angle_alpha   90.00
_cell.angle_beta   90.00
_cell.angle_gamma   90.00
#
_symmetry.space_group_name_H-M   'P 1'
#
loop_
_entity.id
_entity.type
_entity.pdbx_description
1 polymer ?
#
loop_
_entity_poly.entity_id
_entity_poly.type
_entity_poly.pdbx_seq_one_letter_code
_entity_poly.pdbx_strand_id
1 'polypeptide(L)'
;MMELVERDPSLHTINNIVTELKARLADAWHTYAVQILKVSYHQETRGRKQNKSPVLNQEEPTNLLLFTSLAEDLVDISNRITDSCVSDVNEAQIVFRYAAKQYEVASTYFASTGNDTARLHAVFKFVSSIAFFASLTTDINRQKSKHEKRRNLLYKIVAEYREKTEYAPELVSYLVDILKLWMNGYDTFTFMIQGTPTYYKLCSSLEEEYQYISDMLQYYTLYYENTI
;
A
#
# COMPACT_ATOMS: atom_id res chain seq x y z
N MET A 1 -0.46 38.31 -34.41
CA MET A 1 -0.22 36.97 -34.98
C MET A 1 0.99 36.44 -34.23
N MET A 2 0.76 35.83 -33.06
CA MET A 2 1.81 35.45 -32.10
C MET A 2 1.87 33.92 -32.13
N GLU A 3 3.06 33.43 -32.46
CA GLU A 3 3.34 32.08 -32.92
C GLU A 3 2.91 31.02 -31.89
N LEU A 4 2.19 30.03 -32.41
CA LEU A 4 2.09 28.69 -31.82
C LEU A 4 3.52 28.16 -31.70
N VAL A 5 4.09 28.24 -30.50
CA VAL A 5 5.24 27.43 -30.13
C VAL A 5 4.73 25.99 -30.09
N GLU A 6 4.91 25.28 -31.21
CA GLU A 6 4.74 23.83 -31.27
C GLU A 6 5.60 23.21 -30.17
N ARG A 7 4.96 22.67 -29.14
CA ARG A 7 5.65 21.91 -28.08
C ARG A 7 6.35 20.74 -28.75
N ASP A 8 7.68 20.74 -28.68
CA ASP A 8 8.51 19.64 -29.17
C ASP A 8 8.02 18.30 -28.55
N PRO A 9 7.51 17.36 -29.36
CA PRO A 9 7.00 16.08 -28.89
C PRO A 9 8.05 15.28 -28.11
N SER A 10 9.34 15.46 -28.42
CA SER A 10 10.45 14.75 -27.77
C SER A 10 10.60 15.15 -26.30
N LEU A 11 10.40 16.43 -25.97
CA LEU A 11 10.41 16.95 -24.59
C LEU A 11 9.25 16.40 -23.77
N HIS A 12 8.08 16.20 -24.39
CA HIS A 12 6.94 15.57 -23.71
C HIS A 12 7.22 14.09 -23.42
N THR A 13 7.80 13.35 -24.36
CA THR A 13 8.21 11.96 -24.17
C THR A 13 9.27 11.81 -23.07
N ILE A 14 10.29 12.66 -23.03
CA ILE A 14 11.33 12.65 -21.98
C ILE A 14 10.71 12.94 -20.61
N ASN A 15 9.82 13.92 -20.50
CA ASN A 15 9.15 14.24 -19.25
C ASN A 15 8.29 13.08 -18.75
N ASN A 16 7.59 12.36 -19.64
CA ASN A 16 6.80 11.19 -19.27
C ASN A 16 7.70 10.05 -18.79
N ILE A 17 8.85 9.80 -19.44
CA ILE A 17 9.83 8.80 -19.00
C ILE A 17 10.39 9.13 -17.62
N VAL A 18 10.80 10.37 -17.39
CA VAL A 18 11.32 10.81 -16.08
C VAL A 18 10.25 10.67 -14.98
N THR A 19 9.01 11.01 -15.31
CA THR A 19 7.87 10.89 -14.38
C THR A 19 7.59 9.42 -14.03
N GLU A 20 7.60 8.53 -15.02
CA GLU A 20 7.45 7.08 -14.82
C GLU A 20 8.59 6.48 -13.99
N LEU A 21 9.83 6.90 -14.22
CA LEU A 21 10.99 6.46 -13.41
C LEU A 21 10.86 6.90 -11.94
N LYS A 22 10.42 8.15 -11.70
CA LYS A 22 10.13 8.63 -10.33
C LYS A 22 9.03 7.81 -9.67
N ALA A 23 7.97 7.47 -10.42
CA ALA A 23 6.89 6.62 -9.93
C ALA A 23 7.39 5.24 -9.51
N ARG A 24 8.21 4.61 -10.35
CA ARG A 24 8.77 3.26 -10.09
C ARG A 24 9.76 3.24 -8.93
N LEU A 25 10.59 4.27 -8.80
CA LEU A 25 11.50 4.39 -7.66
C LEU A 25 10.71 4.52 -6.34
N ALA A 26 9.71 5.39 -6.32
CA ALA A 26 8.83 5.52 -5.15
C ALA A 26 8.07 4.21 -4.85
N ASP A 27 7.56 3.52 -5.88
CA ASP A 27 6.88 2.23 -5.71
C ASP A 27 7.82 1.13 -5.19
N ALA A 28 9.10 1.13 -5.57
CA ALA A 28 10.10 0.22 -5.02
C ALA A 28 10.33 0.47 -3.52
N TRP A 29 10.51 1.73 -3.11
CA TRP A 29 10.62 2.11 -1.70
C TRP A 29 9.37 1.79 -0.89
N HIS A 30 8.21 2.05 -1.48
CA HIS A 30 6.93 1.68 -0.90
C HIS A 30 6.84 0.16 -0.67
N THR A 31 7.16 -0.63 -1.69
CA THR A 31 7.19 -2.10 -1.61
C THR A 31 8.07 -2.57 -0.47
N TYR A 32 9.28 -2.00 -0.39
CA TYR A 32 10.23 -2.36 0.63
C TYR A 32 9.69 -2.09 2.05
N ALA A 33 9.15 -0.90 2.30
CA ALA A 33 8.56 -0.55 3.59
C ALA A 33 7.37 -1.43 3.97
N VAL A 34 6.53 -1.81 3.00
CA VAL A 34 5.43 -2.76 3.22
C VAL A 34 5.95 -4.14 3.61
N GLN A 35 7.07 -4.60 3.03
CA GLN A 35 7.68 -5.87 3.42
C GLN A 35 8.21 -5.86 4.85
N ILE A 36 8.84 -4.77 5.31
CA ILE A 36 9.25 -4.65 6.72
C ILE A 36 8.04 -4.84 7.64
N LEU A 37 6.93 -4.14 7.38
CA LEU A 37 5.71 -4.26 8.18
C LEU A 37 5.13 -5.68 8.14
N LYS A 38 5.12 -6.31 6.96
CA LYS A 38 4.65 -7.70 6.78
C LYS A 38 5.48 -8.70 7.58
N VAL A 39 6.81 -8.62 7.50
CA VAL A 39 7.71 -9.50 8.24
C VAL A 39 7.54 -9.30 9.74
N SER A 40 7.44 -8.05 10.19
CA SER A 40 7.22 -7.71 11.60
C SER A 40 5.91 -8.29 12.13
N TYR A 41 4.82 -8.13 11.38
CA TYR A 41 3.53 -8.74 11.70
C TYR A 41 3.63 -10.27 11.84
N HIS A 42 4.31 -10.94 10.90
CA HIS A 42 4.51 -12.39 10.96
C HIS A 42 5.41 -12.84 12.11
N GLN A 43 6.34 -12.00 12.57
CA GLN A 43 7.19 -12.30 13.72
C GLN A 43 6.42 -12.18 15.04
N GLU A 44 5.64 -11.12 15.23
CA GLU A 44 4.78 -10.95 16.41
C GLU A 44 3.77 -12.09 16.53
N THR A 45 3.07 -12.42 15.43
CA THR A 45 2.07 -13.50 15.40
C THR A 45 2.66 -14.90 15.64
N ARG A 46 3.95 -15.10 15.37
CA ARG A 46 4.66 -16.38 15.62
C ARG A 46 5.32 -16.46 17.00
N GLY A 47 5.17 -15.44 17.85
CA GLY A 47 5.71 -15.43 19.22
C GLY A 47 7.25 -15.47 19.31
N ARG A 48 7.97 -15.19 18.21
CA ARG A 48 9.43 -15.12 18.24
C ARG A 48 9.86 -13.75 18.76
N LYS A 49 10.11 -13.66 20.07
CA LYS A 49 10.90 -12.57 20.65
C LYS A 49 12.25 -12.52 19.93
N GLN A 50 12.65 -11.32 19.52
CA GLN A 50 13.88 -11.06 18.78
C GLN A 50 15.09 -11.74 19.43
N ASN A 51 15.70 -12.70 18.75
CA ASN A 51 17.12 -12.96 18.94
C ASN A 51 17.84 -11.86 18.17
N LYS A 52 18.38 -10.87 18.90
CA LYS A 52 19.37 -9.93 18.36
C LYS A 52 20.51 -10.76 17.77
N SER A 53 20.58 -10.89 16.45
CA SER A 53 21.83 -11.32 15.83
C SER A 53 22.87 -10.20 16.02
N PRO A 54 24.13 -10.54 16.31
CA PRO A 54 25.18 -9.53 16.42
C PRO A 54 25.42 -8.92 15.04
N VAL A 55 25.46 -7.59 15.00
CA VAL A 55 25.88 -6.81 13.84
C VAL A 55 27.26 -7.29 13.40
N LEU A 56 27.33 -7.90 12.20
CA LEU A 56 28.58 -8.23 11.53
C LEU A 56 29.05 -6.98 10.79
N ASN A 57 30.26 -6.52 11.14
CA ASN A 57 31.01 -5.44 10.50
C ASN A 57 30.78 -5.39 8.98
N GLN A 58 30.35 -4.23 8.46
CA GLN A 58 30.32 -3.99 7.02
C GLN A 58 31.16 -2.75 6.70
N GLU A 59 32.11 -2.98 5.79
CA GLU A 59 33.06 -2.01 5.25
C GLU A 59 32.36 -0.93 4.42
N GLU A 60 32.97 0.25 4.37
CA GLU A 60 32.48 1.42 3.63
C GLU A 60 32.37 1.12 2.11
N PRO A 61 31.21 1.36 1.48
CA PRO A 61 31.12 1.29 0.03
C PRO A 61 31.78 2.51 -0.59
N THR A 62 32.93 2.28 -1.21
CA THR A 62 33.67 3.29 -1.96
C THR A 62 33.03 3.50 -3.34
N ASN A 63 32.50 4.71 -3.55
CA ASN A 63 32.24 5.40 -4.83
C ASN A 63 31.14 4.90 -5.81
N LEU A 64 30.41 5.93 -6.30
CA LEU A 64 29.62 6.08 -7.55
C LEU A 64 28.10 5.88 -7.46
N LEU A 65 27.35 6.99 -7.36
CA LEU A 65 26.55 7.57 -8.46
C LEU A 65 25.85 8.88 -8.05
N LEU A 66 25.84 9.83 -8.98
CA LEU A 66 25.32 11.21 -8.88
C LEU A 66 23.80 11.27 -8.65
N PHE A 67 23.36 11.39 -7.40
CA PHE A 67 22.12 12.05 -6.98
C PHE A 67 22.29 12.49 -5.52
N THR A 68 22.81 13.68 -5.29
CA THR A 68 23.33 14.09 -3.96
C THR A 68 22.28 14.12 -2.85
N SER A 69 21.00 14.39 -3.14
CA SER A 69 19.95 14.29 -2.12
C SER A 69 19.41 12.87 -1.94
N LEU A 70 19.39 12.06 -3.02
CA LEU A 70 18.92 10.68 -2.96
C LEU A 70 19.92 9.79 -2.25
N ALA A 71 21.23 10.07 -2.35
CA ALA A 71 22.28 9.35 -1.67
C ALA A 71 22.25 9.58 -0.15
N GLU A 72 22.00 10.81 0.32
CA GLU A 72 21.83 11.09 1.74
C GLU A 72 20.54 10.50 2.29
N ASP A 73 19.43 10.61 1.54
CA ASP A 73 18.18 9.92 1.87
C ASP A 73 18.40 8.39 1.86
N LEU A 74 19.10 7.83 0.88
CA LEU A 74 19.44 6.41 0.76
C LEU A 74 20.36 5.92 1.88
N VAL A 75 21.30 6.75 2.33
CA VAL A 75 22.22 6.42 3.41
C VAL A 75 21.51 6.52 4.76
N ASP A 76 20.68 7.55 5.00
CA ASP A 76 19.84 7.64 6.21
C ASP A 76 18.80 6.51 6.25
N ILE A 77 18.19 6.19 5.11
CA ILE A 77 17.29 5.06 4.93
C ILE A 77 18.08 3.76 5.14
N SER A 78 19.13 3.46 4.37
CA SER A 78 19.99 2.26 4.48
C SER A 78 20.50 2.03 5.90
N ASN A 79 20.95 3.08 6.59
CA ASN A 79 21.46 3.00 7.96
C ASN A 79 20.35 2.78 9.00
N ARG A 80 19.09 3.10 8.67
CA ARG A 80 17.90 2.80 9.50
C ARG A 80 17.15 1.54 9.03
N ILE A 81 17.55 0.99 7.88
CA ILE A 81 16.94 -0.12 7.13
C ILE A 81 17.88 -1.35 7.11
N THR A 82 18.83 -1.45 8.02
CA THR A 82 19.52 -2.73 8.27
C THR A 82 18.61 -3.76 8.98
N ASP A 83 17.48 -3.32 9.54
CA ASP A 83 16.56 -4.20 10.26
C ASP A 83 15.49 -4.78 9.34
N SER A 84 15.48 -6.11 9.21
CA SER A 84 14.46 -6.87 8.44
C SER A 84 13.04 -6.81 9.03
N CYS A 85 12.87 -6.15 10.17
CA CYS A 85 11.65 -6.07 10.97
C CYS A 85 11.73 -4.89 11.93
N VAL A 86 10.59 -4.37 12.38
CA VAL A 86 10.52 -3.38 13.47
C VAL A 86 10.46 -4.08 14.82
N SER A 87 11.01 -3.43 15.85
CA SER A 87 11.06 -3.95 17.22
C SER A 87 9.88 -3.49 18.10
N ASP A 88 9.24 -2.38 17.73
CA ASP A 88 8.08 -1.84 18.45
C ASP A 88 7.10 -1.06 17.55
N VAL A 89 6.01 -0.58 18.17
CA VAL A 89 4.93 0.15 17.50
C VAL A 89 5.37 1.53 17.00
N ASN A 90 6.35 2.17 17.63
CA ASN A 90 6.86 3.48 17.22
C ASN A 90 7.70 3.34 15.94
N GLU A 91 8.58 2.34 15.89
CA GLU A 91 9.32 1.99 14.68
C GLU A 91 8.37 1.58 13.55
N ALA A 92 7.35 0.75 13.85
CA ALA A 92 6.29 0.42 12.90
C ALA A 92 5.57 1.67 12.37
N GLN A 93 5.35 2.68 13.22
CA GLN A 93 4.73 3.94 12.81
C GLN A 93 5.62 4.75 11.87
N ILE A 94 6.94 4.77 12.10
CA ILE A 94 7.91 5.45 11.22
C ILE A 94 7.90 4.78 9.84
N VAL A 95 8.03 3.44 9.80
CA VAL A 95 8.00 2.67 8.55
C VAL A 95 6.67 2.85 7.81
N PHE A 96 5.54 2.84 8.53
CA PHE A 96 4.22 3.08 7.94
C PHE A 96 4.08 4.49 7.35
N ARG A 97 4.58 5.53 8.03
CA ARG A 97 4.57 6.90 7.49
C ARG A 97 5.43 7.02 6.24
N TYR A 98 6.58 6.37 6.23
CA TYR A 98 7.43 6.31 5.06
C TYR A 98 6.73 5.60 3.89
N ALA A 99 6.11 4.44 4.13
CA ALA A 99 5.30 3.72 3.13
C ALA A 99 4.19 4.61 2.56
N ALA A 100 3.48 5.36 3.41
CA ALA A 100 2.42 6.28 3.00
C ALA A 100 2.93 7.41 2.08
N LYS A 101 4.07 8.01 2.42
CA LYS A 101 4.71 9.07 1.60
C LYS A 101 5.11 8.53 0.23
N GLN A 102 5.71 7.34 0.18
CA GLN A 102 6.14 6.72 -1.08
C GLN A 102 4.95 6.28 -1.94
N TYR A 103 3.88 5.77 -1.31
CA TYR A 103 2.61 5.51 -1.99
C TYR A 103 2.04 6.78 -2.64
N GLU A 104 2.00 7.89 -1.92
CA GLU A 104 1.46 9.15 -2.44
C GLU A 104 2.25 9.60 -3.68
N VAL A 105 3.59 9.60 -3.60
CA VAL A 105 4.46 9.95 -4.73
C VAL A 105 4.24 9.01 -5.93
N ALA A 106 4.24 7.69 -5.71
CA ALA A 106 4.04 6.71 -6.77
C ALA A 106 2.66 6.85 -7.43
N SER A 107 1.60 6.94 -6.61
CA SER A 107 0.21 7.04 -7.07
C SER A 107 -0.03 8.31 -7.87
N THR A 108 0.49 9.46 -7.42
CA THR A 108 0.39 10.73 -8.16
C THR A 108 1.07 10.64 -9.52
N TYR A 109 2.27 10.07 -9.60
CA TYR A 109 2.98 9.98 -10.87
C TYR A 109 2.36 8.94 -11.82
N PHE A 110 1.94 7.76 -11.33
CA PHE A 110 1.21 6.79 -12.16
C PHE A 110 -0.12 7.35 -12.67
N ALA A 111 -0.86 8.12 -11.86
CA ALA A 111 -2.06 8.81 -12.32
C ALA A 111 -1.73 9.80 -13.45
N SER A 112 -0.65 10.56 -13.32
CA SER A 112 -0.24 11.54 -14.33
C SER A 112 0.22 10.93 -15.66
N THR A 113 0.73 9.68 -15.63
CA THR A 113 1.13 8.94 -16.84
C THR A 113 0.03 8.02 -17.39
N GLY A 114 -1.15 7.98 -16.75
CA GLY A 114 -2.25 7.09 -17.14
C GLY A 114 -1.98 5.62 -16.85
N ASN A 115 -0.99 5.30 -16.01
CA ASN A 115 -0.61 3.92 -15.67
C ASN A 115 -1.49 3.37 -14.54
N ASP A 116 -2.75 3.12 -14.87
CA ASP A 116 -3.79 2.67 -13.92
C ASP A 116 -3.45 1.33 -13.25
N THR A 117 -2.82 0.40 -13.98
CA THR A 117 -2.38 -0.90 -13.47
C THR A 117 -1.34 -0.74 -12.36
N ALA A 118 -0.29 0.06 -12.60
CA ALA A 118 0.73 0.31 -11.59
C ALA A 118 0.19 1.08 -10.39
N ARG A 119 -0.74 2.01 -10.63
CA ARG A 119 -1.44 2.75 -9.56
C ARG A 119 -2.26 1.83 -8.66
N LEU A 120 -3.04 0.91 -9.23
CA LEU A 120 -3.81 -0.08 -8.46
C LEU A 120 -2.90 -1.02 -7.66
N HIS A 121 -1.76 -1.41 -8.23
CA HIS A 121 -0.77 -2.19 -7.51
C HIS A 121 -0.16 -1.42 -6.32
N ALA A 122 0.17 -0.12 -6.50
CA ALA A 122 0.62 0.73 -5.41
C ALA A 122 -0.46 0.89 -4.33
N VAL A 123 -1.71 1.07 -4.72
CA VAL A 123 -2.86 1.09 -3.81
C VAL A 123 -2.96 -0.19 -2.98
N PHE A 124 -2.88 -1.37 -3.62
CA PHE A 124 -2.94 -2.67 -2.94
C PHE A 124 -1.88 -2.79 -1.85
N LYS A 125 -0.64 -2.40 -2.16
CA LYS A 125 0.47 -2.39 -1.19
C LYS A 125 0.18 -1.47 -0.01
N PHE A 126 -0.36 -0.28 -0.29
CA PHE A 126 -0.63 0.69 0.77
C PHE A 126 -1.74 0.20 1.70
N VAL A 127 -2.83 -0.33 1.15
CA VAL A 127 -3.91 -0.97 1.92
C VAL A 127 -3.36 -2.10 2.81
N SER A 128 -2.48 -2.93 2.27
CA SER A 128 -1.80 -4.00 3.02
C SER A 128 -0.97 -3.45 4.17
N SER A 129 -0.24 -2.35 3.96
CA SER A 129 0.56 -1.69 5.00
C SER A 129 -0.30 -1.19 6.17
N ILE A 130 -1.51 -0.69 5.89
CA ILE A 130 -2.46 -0.26 6.93
C ILE A 130 -2.89 -1.47 7.77
N ALA A 131 -3.14 -2.61 7.13
CA ALA A 131 -3.50 -3.85 7.81
C ALA A 131 -2.37 -4.33 8.73
N PHE A 132 -1.15 -4.46 8.22
CA PHE A 132 0.01 -4.89 9.01
C PHE A 132 0.26 -3.94 10.19
N PHE A 133 0.23 -2.62 9.95
CA PHE A 133 0.43 -1.65 11.02
C PHE A 133 -0.73 -1.62 12.03
N ALA A 134 -1.97 -1.94 11.64
CA ALA A 134 -3.07 -2.09 12.58
C ALA A 134 -2.87 -3.30 13.50
N SER A 135 -2.38 -4.42 12.96
CA SER A 135 -2.12 -5.62 13.76
C SER A 135 -0.97 -5.45 14.76
N LEU A 136 0.01 -4.59 14.49
CA LEU A 136 1.13 -4.29 15.39
C LEU A 136 0.75 -3.37 16.57
N THR A 137 -0.42 -2.72 16.57
CA THR A 137 -0.85 -1.85 17.69
C THR A 137 -1.76 -2.62 18.63
N THR A 138 -1.59 -2.46 19.95
CA THR A 138 -2.45 -3.08 20.98
C THR A 138 -3.65 -2.22 21.37
N ASP A 139 -3.64 -0.93 21.01
CA ASP A 139 -4.74 0.01 21.27
C ASP A 139 -5.90 -0.19 20.28
N ILE A 140 -7.05 -0.66 20.78
CA ILE A 140 -8.27 -0.94 20.02
C ILE A 140 -8.82 0.31 19.31
N ASN A 141 -8.73 1.50 19.92
CA ASN A 141 -9.21 2.73 19.29
C ASN A 141 -8.32 3.12 18.11
N ARG A 142 -7.00 2.93 18.25
CA ARG A 142 -6.05 3.12 17.14
C ARG A 142 -6.26 2.10 16.03
N GLN A 143 -6.53 0.84 16.37
CA GLN A 143 -6.89 -0.19 15.38
C GLN A 143 -8.15 0.22 14.62
N LYS A 144 -9.22 0.59 15.33
CA LYS A 144 -10.49 1.03 14.73
C LYS A 144 -10.30 2.21 13.77
N SER A 145 -9.58 3.26 14.18
CA SER A 145 -9.29 4.40 13.31
C SER A 145 -8.53 4.02 12.04
N LYS A 146 -7.59 3.06 12.13
CA LYS A 146 -6.86 2.54 10.97
C LYS A 146 -7.76 1.72 10.05
N HIS A 147 -8.63 0.87 10.61
CA HIS A 147 -9.61 0.11 9.84
C HIS A 147 -10.59 1.03 9.10
N GLU A 148 -11.11 2.08 9.75
CA GLU A 148 -11.98 3.07 9.10
C GLU A 148 -11.27 3.81 7.96
N LYS A 149 -10.02 4.23 8.15
CA LYS A 149 -9.22 4.86 7.09
C LYS A 149 -9.01 3.92 5.90
N ARG A 150 -8.69 2.65 6.19
CA ARG A 150 -8.53 1.61 5.18
C ARG A 150 -9.83 1.41 4.39
N ARG A 151 -10.96 1.28 5.08
CA ARG A 151 -12.29 1.15 4.47
C ARG A 151 -12.60 2.32 3.54
N ASN A 152 -12.46 3.56 4.02
CA ASN A 152 -12.78 4.75 3.25
C ASN A 152 -11.91 4.86 1.99
N LEU A 153 -10.64 4.42 2.07
CA LEU A 153 -9.75 4.36 0.91
C LEU A 153 -10.25 3.31 -0.09
N LEU A 154 -10.51 2.09 0.37
CA LEU A 154 -10.99 0.98 -0.46
C LEU A 154 -12.28 1.30 -1.22
N TYR A 155 -13.25 1.92 -0.53
CA TYR A 155 -14.49 2.35 -1.15
C TYR A 155 -14.26 3.34 -2.31
N LYS A 156 -13.35 4.31 -2.11
CA LYS A 156 -13.00 5.29 -3.17
C LYS A 156 -12.38 4.62 -4.38
N ILE A 157 -11.47 3.66 -4.18
CA ILE A 157 -10.79 2.95 -5.27
C ILE A 157 -11.79 2.10 -6.05
N VAL A 158 -12.61 1.30 -5.37
CA VAL A 158 -13.61 0.45 -6.04
C VAL A 158 -14.58 1.32 -6.82
N ALA A 159 -15.05 2.43 -6.26
CA ALA A 159 -15.92 3.37 -6.97
C ALA A 159 -15.23 4.00 -8.19
N GLU A 160 -13.96 4.40 -8.09
CA GLU A 160 -13.18 5.00 -9.18
C GLU A 160 -12.96 4.03 -10.36
N TYR A 161 -12.69 2.76 -10.07
CA TYR A 161 -12.34 1.78 -11.10
C TYR A 161 -13.53 0.95 -11.60
N ARG A 162 -14.72 1.09 -11.01
CA ARG A 162 -15.93 0.36 -11.40
C ARG A 162 -16.28 0.52 -12.87
N GLU A 163 -16.21 1.75 -13.39
CA GLU A 163 -16.54 2.05 -14.78
C GLU A 163 -15.40 1.67 -15.73
N LYS A 164 -14.15 1.68 -15.24
CA LYS A 164 -12.95 1.35 -16.03
C LYS A 164 -12.78 -0.14 -16.27
N THR A 165 -13.30 -0.99 -15.38
CA THR A 165 -13.17 -2.45 -15.51
C THR A 165 -13.86 -3.06 -16.72
N GLU A 166 -14.90 -2.40 -17.25
CA GLU A 166 -15.58 -2.85 -18.48
C GLU A 166 -14.66 -2.77 -19.71
N TYR A 167 -13.64 -1.92 -19.67
CA TYR A 167 -12.75 -1.64 -20.81
C TYR A 167 -11.29 -2.06 -20.56
N ALA A 168 -10.94 -2.49 -19.35
CA ALA A 168 -9.59 -2.90 -18.96
C ALA A 168 -9.61 -4.14 -18.05
N PRO A 169 -9.76 -5.37 -18.62
CA PRO A 169 -9.89 -6.62 -17.87
C PRO A 169 -8.70 -6.94 -16.96
N GLU A 170 -7.50 -6.47 -17.32
CA GLU A 170 -6.28 -6.57 -16.51
C GLU A 170 -6.40 -5.94 -15.12
N LEU A 171 -7.26 -4.93 -14.96
CA LEU A 171 -7.50 -4.25 -13.68
C LEU A 171 -8.38 -5.08 -12.72
N VAL A 172 -9.15 -6.04 -13.26
CA VAL A 172 -10.10 -6.85 -12.50
C VAL A 172 -9.38 -7.74 -11.48
N SER A 173 -8.23 -8.32 -11.85
CA SER A 173 -7.40 -9.13 -10.94
C SER A 173 -6.99 -8.36 -9.68
N TYR A 174 -6.50 -7.12 -9.85
CA TYR A 174 -6.11 -6.26 -8.75
C TYR A 174 -7.30 -5.86 -7.87
N LEU A 175 -8.48 -5.60 -8.47
CA LEU A 175 -9.69 -5.30 -7.70
C LEU A 175 -10.16 -6.51 -6.89
N VAL A 176 -10.08 -7.72 -7.44
CA VAL A 176 -10.37 -8.96 -6.70
C VAL A 176 -9.43 -9.09 -5.50
N ASP A 177 -8.13 -8.85 -5.68
CA ASP A 177 -7.15 -8.93 -4.59
C ASP A 177 -7.38 -7.85 -3.51
N ILE A 178 -7.76 -6.64 -3.92
CA ILE A 178 -8.15 -5.54 -3.03
C ILE A 178 -9.42 -5.90 -2.22
N LEU A 179 -10.42 -6.49 -2.86
CA LEU A 179 -11.67 -6.93 -2.22
C LEU A 179 -11.43 -8.10 -1.24
N LYS A 180 -10.59 -9.07 -1.60
CA LYS A 180 -10.15 -10.15 -0.69
C LYS A 180 -9.47 -9.60 0.56
N LEU A 181 -8.59 -8.61 0.37
CA LEU A 181 -7.97 -7.92 1.49
C LEU A 181 -9.01 -7.24 2.38
N TRP A 182 -9.98 -6.54 1.79
CA TRP A 182 -11.07 -5.89 2.53
C TRP A 182 -11.83 -6.91 3.38
N MET A 183 -12.23 -8.04 2.77
CA MET A 183 -12.92 -9.13 3.45
C MET A 183 -12.12 -9.70 4.64
N ASN A 184 -10.83 -9.96 4.47
CA ASN A 184 -9.97 -10.42 5.56
C ASN A 184 -9.87 -9.37 6.71
N GLY A 185 -9.74 -8.09 6.34
CA GLY A 185 -9.73 -6.99 7.29
C GLY A 185 -11.03 -6.89 8.10
N TYR A 186 -12.14 -7.18 7.44
CA TYR A 186 -13.46 -7.26 8.05
C TYR A 186 -13.54 -8.40 9.06
N ASP A 187 -13.18 -9.63 8.68
CA ASP A 187 -13.23 -10.81 9.56
C ASP A 187 -12.42 -10.59 10.83
N THR A 188 -11.20 -10.03 10.66
CA THR A 188 -10.31 -9.70 11.76
C THR A 188 -10.95 -8.67 12.70
N PHE A 189 -11.53 -7.60 12.15
CA PHE A 189 -12.15 -6.54 12.96
C PHE A 189 -13.41 -7.03 13.69
N THR A 190 -14.26 -7.80 13.00
CA THR A 190 -15.47 -8.40 13.58
C THR A 190 -15.12 -9.33 14.74
N PHE A 191 -14.11 -10.19 14.58
CA PHE A 191 -13.60 -11.04 15.66
C PHE A 191 -13.15 -10.21 16.87
N MET A 192 -12.46 -9.08 16.67
CA MET A 192 -11.97 -8.23 17.76
C MET A 192 -13.08 -7.54 18.56
N ILE A 193 -14.22 -7.23 17.95
CA ILE A 193 -15.33 -6.52 18.62
C ILE A 193 -16.45 -7.45 19.08
N GLN A 194 -16.48 -8.70 18.60
CA GLN A 194 -17.49 -9.69 18.93
C GLN A 194 -17.56 -9.91 20.45
N GLY A 195 -18.77 -9.93 21.01
CA GLY A 195 -18.98 -10.09 22.45
C GLY A 195 -18.82 -8.81 23.28
N THR A 196 -18.51 -7.66 22.67
CA THR A 196 -18.47 -6.36 23.38
C THR A 196 -19.79 -5.60 23.18
N PRO A 197 -20.63 -5.43 24.23
CA PRO A 197 -21.98 -4.85 24.10
C PRO A 197 -22.02 -3.44 23.50
N THR A 198 -20.96 -2.66 23.72
CA THR A 198 -20.81 -1.28 23.23
C THR A 198 -20.79 -1.19 21.71
N TYR A 199 -20.50 -2.29 20.99
CA TYR A 199 -20.31 -2.29 19.54
C TYR A 199 -21.46 -2.94 18.75
N TYR A 200 -22.61 -3.23 19.37
CA TYR A 200 -23.74 -3.89 18.70
C TYR A 200 -24.20 -3.20 17.39
N LYS A 201 -24.34 -1.86 17.41
CA LYS A 201 -24.69 -1.08 16.20
C LYS A 201 -23.58 -1.10 15.13
N LEU A 202 -22.33 -1.31 15.54
CA LEU A 202 -21.21 -1.46 14.62
C LEU A 202 -21.29 -2.81 13.90
N CYS A 203 -21.68 -3.87 14.62
CA CYS A 203 -21.84 -5.21 14.04
C CYS A 203 -22.89 -5.27 12.93
N SER A 204 -24.04 -4.58 13.07
CA SER A 204 -25.07 -4.57 12.01
C SER A 204 -24.60 -3.82 10.75
N SER A 205 -23.92 -2.67 10.90
CA SER A 205 -23.34 -1.95 9.76
C SER A 205 -22.21 -2.74 9.09
N LEU A 206 -21.52 -3.56 9.87
CA LEU A 206 -20.50 -4.46 9.35
C LEU A 206 -21.15 -5.56 8.48
N GLU A 207 -22.25 -6.18 8.90
CA GLU A 207 -22.92 -7.22 8.10
C GLU A 207 -23.36 -6.73 6.70
N GLU A 208 -23.93 -5.52 6.61
CA GLU A 208 -24.27 -4.89 5.33
C GLU A 208 -23.03 -4.66 4.45
N GLU A 209 -21.92 -4.25 5.07
CA GLU A 209 -20.64 -4.02 4.39
C GLU A 209 -20.03 -5.34 3.88
N TYR A 210 -20.11 -6.41 4.67
CA TYR A 210 -19.68 -7.74 4.27
C TYR A 210 -20.45 -8.25 3.06
N GLN A 211 -21.78 -8.08 3.06
CA GLN A 211 -22.61 -8.47 1.93
C GLN A 211 -22.20 -7.71 0.66
N TYR A 212 -22.00 -6.39 0.76
CA TYR A 212 -21.52 -5.58 -0.35
C TYR A 212 -20.18 -6.08 -0.93
N ILE A 213 -19.18 -6.34 -0.06
CA ILE A 213 -17.87 -6.84 -0.50
C ILE A 213 -18.00 -8.21 -1.16
N SER A 214 -18.81 -9.10 -0.57
CA SER A 214 -19.08 -10.44 -1.09
C SER A 214 -19.71 -10.39 -2.48
N ASP A 215 -20.73 -9.55 -2.66
CA ASP A 215 -21.42 -9.37 -3.95
C ASP A 215 -20.46 -8.83 -5.03
N MET A 216 -19.65 -7.83 -4.68
CA MET A 216 -18.66 -7.25 -5.60
C MET A 216 -17.56 -8.26 -5.96
N LEU A 217 -17.11 -9.06 -4.98
CA LEU A 217 -16.10 -10.09 -5.21
C LEU A 217 -16.64 -11.21 -6.11
N GLN A 218 -17.89 -11.64 -5.89
CA GLN A 218 -18.55 -12.60 -6.76
C GLN A 218 -18.70 -12.06 -8.18
N TYR A 219 -19.16 -10.81 -8.34
CA TYR A 219 -19.30 -10.15 -9.63
C TYR A 219 -17.96 -10.10 -10.40
N TYR A 220 -16.89 -9.60 -9.78
CA TYR A 220 -15.60 -9.47 -10.47
C TYR A 220 -14.89 -10.80 -10.70
N THR A 221 -15.09 -11.80 -9.82
CA THR A 221 -14.55 -13.14 -10.04
C THR A 221 -15.22 -13.79 -11.25
N LEU A 222 -16.55 -13.74 -11.34
CA LEU A 222 -17.29 -14.23 -12.51
C LEU A 222 -16.93 -13.48 -13.78
N TYR A 223 -16.75 -12.15 -13.71
CA TYR A 223 -16.32 -11.37 -14.87
C TYR A 223 -14.92 -11.77 -15.35
N TYR A 224 -13.96 -11.94 -14.42
CA TYR A 224 -12.60 -12.37 -14.73
C TYR A 224 -12.57 -13.76 -15.40
N GLU A 225 -13.35 -14.72 -14.87
CA GLU A 225 -13.43 -16.08 -15.41
C GLU A 225 -14.08 -16.17 -16.81
N ASN A 226 -14.89 -15.17 -17.20
CA ASN A 226 -15.60 -15.16 -18.49
C ASN A 226 -14.92 -14.29 -19.57
N THR A 227 -13.90 -13.50 -19.22
CA THR A 227 -13.28 -12.51 -20.13
C THR A 227 -11.84 -12.87 -20.52
N ILE A 228 -11.22 -13.86 -19.86
CA ILE A 228 -9.87 -14.39 -20.12
C ILE A 228 -9.99 -15.86 -20.50
#